data_AF-A0A9W8HH78-F1
#
_entry.id   AF-A0A9W8HH78-F1
#
_cell.length_a   1.000
_cell.length_b   1.000
_cell.length_c   1.000
_cell.angle_alpha   90.00
_cell.angle_beta   90.00
_cell.angle_gamma   90.00
#
_symmetry.space_group_name_H-M   'P 1'
#
loop_
_entity.id
_entity.type
_entity.pdbx_description
1 polymer ?
#
loop_
_entity_poly.entity_id
_entity_poly.type
_entity_poly.pdbx_seq_one_letter_code
_entity_poly.pdbx_strand_id
1 'polypeptide(L)'
;MADNPGQNDSSHPGPPEYFRLFTDHNIARLAAAPQSALDDPDLKFLVPPPPPTTGTYSNFGRQWPVVDRLPTLAEQNIPQLYPEGPIDRIAELKKLNHSLLFEFLDLVNVLIKDPSLSISTT
;
A
#
# COMPACT_ATOMS: atom_id res chain seq x y z
N MET A 1 11.34 -44.25 21.34
CA MET A 1 10.03 -44.11 20.67
C MET A 1 9.41 -42.81 21.16
N ALA A 2 9.47 -41.75 20.37
CA ALA A 2 8.78 -40.50 20.66
C ALA A 2 7.49 -40.49 19.83
N ASP A 3 6.35 -40.49 20.53
CA ASP A 3 5.02 -40.32 19.96
C ASP A 3 4.94 -38.92 19.33
N ASN A 4 4.49 -38.83 18.08
CA ASN A 4 4.25 -37.57 17.37
C ASN A 4 2.74 -37.34 17.29
N PRO A 5 2.12 -36.62 18.25
CA PRO A 5 0.69 -36.43 18.30
C PRO A 5 0.29 -35.30 17.35
N GLY A 6 0.21 -35.60 16.06
CA GLY A 6 -0.18 -34.61 15.05
C GLY A 6 -0.84 -35.16 13.80
N GLN A 7 -1.15 -36.46 13.75
CA GLN A 7 -1.96 -37.03 12.69
C GLN A 7 -3.43 -36.75 12.97
N ASN A 8 -3.90 -35.62 12.43
CA ASN A 8 -5.30 -35.31 12.31
C ASN A 8 -5.63 -35.44 10.81
N ASP A 9 -6.43 -36.44 10.43
CA ASP A 9 -6.86 -36.77 9.06
C ASP A 9 -7.78 -35.70 8.41
N SER A 10 -7.63 -34.42 8.76
CA SER A 10 -8.48 -33.33 8.28
C SER A 10 -7.65 -32.24 7.62
N SER A 11 -8.07 -31.83 6.43
CA SER A 11 -7.52 -30.67 5.71
C SER A 11 -7.83 -29.34 6.38
N HIS A 12 -8.63 -29.34 7.45
CA HIS A 12 -9.04 -28.14 8.17
C HIS A 12 -8.32 -28.06 9.52
N PRO A 13 -7.75 -26.89 9.86
CA PRO A 13 -7.18 -26.69 11.18
C PRO A 13 -8.27 -26.79 12.25
N GLY A 14 -7.88 -27.24 13.44
CA GLY A 14 -8.76 -27.19 14.61
C GLY A 14 -9.15 -25.76 14.97
N PRO A 15 -10.22 -25.58 15.75
CA PRO A 15 -10.59 -24.26 16.25
C PRO A 15 -9.45 -23.66 17.10
N PRO A 16 -9.33 -22.33 17.15
CA PRO A 16 -8.33 -21.68 18.01
C PRO A 16 -8.51 -22.03 19.49
N GLU A 17 -7.40 -22.14 20.24
CA GLU A 17 -7.42 -22.52 21.67
C GLU A 17 -8.25 -21.56 22.55
N TYR A 18 -8.31 -20.28 22.21
CA TYR A 18 -9.07 -19.28 22.97
C TYR A 18 -10.60 -19.48 22.92
N PHE A 19 -11.11 -20.34 22.04
CA PHE A 19 -12.53 -20.68 21.99
C PHE A 19 -13.07 -21.21 23.34
N ARG A 20 -12.25 -21.92 24.13
CA ARG A 20 -12.64 -22.48 25.44
C ARG A 20 -13.03 -21.42 26.47
N LEU A 21 -12.63 -20.16 26.27
CA LEU A 21 -12.89 -19.06 27.20
C LEU A 21 -14.29 -18.45 27.04
N PHE A 22 -14.99 -18.76 25.94
CA PHE A 22 -16.34 -18.26 25.64
C PHE A 22 -17.42 -19.04 26.41
N THR A 23 -17.38 -18.94 27.74
CA THR A 23 -18.38 -19.54 28.65
C THR A 23 -19.42 -18.51 29.10
N ASP A 24 -20.65 -18.95 29.42
CA ASP A 24 -21.71 -18.07 29.93
C ASP A 24 -21.27 -17.27 31.17
N HIS A 25 -20.44 -17.88 32.01
CA HIS A 25 -19.85 -17.24 33.19
C HIS A 25 -18.92 -16.08 32.80
N ASN A 26 -17.99 -16.31 31.86
CA ASN A 26 -17.05 -15.28 31.41
C ASN A 26 -17.76 -14.15 30.64
N ILE A 27 -18.81 -14.49 29.89
CA ILE A 27 -19.65 -13.51 29.20
C ILE A 27 -20.41 -12.63 30.22
N ALA A 28 -20.98 -13.23 31.26
CA ALA A 28 -21.64 -12.47 32.34
C ALA A 28 -20.65 -11.56 33.09
N ARG A 29 -19.41 -12.04 33.34
CA ARG A 29 -18.33 -11.24 33.93
C ARG A 29 -17.91 -10.07 33.05
N LEU A 30 -17.78 -10.31 31.74
CA LEU A 30 -17.48 -9.25 30.77
C LEU A 30 -18.57 -8.17 30.76
N ALA A 31 -19.85 -8.57 30.81
CA ALA A 31 -20.97 -7.63 30.88
C ALA A 31 -20.98 -6.79 32.17
N ALA A 32 -20.55 -7.37 33.30
CA ALA A 32 -20.48 -6.68 34.58
C ALA A 32 -19.27 -5.73 34.70
N ALA A 33 -18.13 -6.07 34.09
CA ALA A 33 -16.88 -5.32 34.22
C ALA A 33 -16.12 -5.23 32.88
N PRO A 34 -16.61 -4.44 31.91
CA PRO A 34 -16.00 -4.36 30.58
C PRO A 34 -14.61 -3.70 30.58
N GLN A 35 -14.31 -2.83 31.55
CA GLN A 35 -13.04 -2.09 31.59
C GLN A 35 -11.85 -2.93 32.03
N SER A 36 -12.06 -3.99 32.81
CA SER A 36 -10.99 -4.88 33.30
C SER A 36 -10.74 -6.08 32.39
N ALA A 37 -11.49 -6.19 31.29
CA ALA A 37 -11.44 -7.35 30.40
C ALA A 37 -10.10 -7.51 29.67
N LEU A 38 -9.37 -6.41 29.44
CA LEU A 38 -8.06 -6.43 28.78
C LEU A 38 -6.94 -6.95 29.69
N ASP A 39 -7.10 -6.79 31.01
CA ASP A 39 -6.09 -7.18 32.01
C ASP A 39 -6.28 -8.63 32.49
N ASP A 40 -7.49 -9.18 32.40
CA ASP A 40 -7.81 -10.54 32.82
C ASP A 40 -7.47 -11.57 31.70
N PRO A 41 -6.60 -12.57 31.96
CA PRO A 41 -6.21 -13.56 30.96
C PRO A 41 -7.38 -14.39 30.41
N ASP A 42 -8.47 -14.52 31.18
CA ASP A 42 -9.65 -15.31 30.81
C ASP A 42 -10.69 -14.47 30.04
N LEU A 43 -10.61 -13.14 30.10
CA LEU A 43 -11.53 -12.21 29.43
C LEU A 43 -10.93 -11.52 28.21
N LYS A 44 -9.59 -11.44 28.10
CA LYS A 44 -8.89 -10.71 27.04
C LYS A 44 -9.28 -11.12 25.62
N PHE A 45 -9.62 -12.39 25.42
CA PHE A 45 -9.97 -12.93 24.11
C PHE A 45 -11.45 -12.80 23.77
N LEU A 46 -12.29 -12.42 24.73
CA LEU A 46 -13.71 -12.12 24.49
C LEU A 46 -13.89 -10.70 23.94
N VAL A 47 -12.87 -9.85 24.04
CA VAL A 47 -12.83 -8.52 23.44
C VAL A 47 -12.09 -8.59 22.10
N PRO A 48 -12.66 -8.04 21.01
CA PRO A 48 -11.94 -7.95 19.74
C PRO A 48 -10.61 -7.21 19.89
N PRO A 49 -9.52 -7.67 19.25
CA PRO A 49 -8.24 -6.97 19.30
C PRO A 49 -8.35 -5.58 18.65
N PRO A 50 -7.51 -4.62 19.07
CA PRO A 50 -7.47 -3.30 18.44
C PRO A 50 -7.10 -3.42 16.96
N PRO A 51 -7.61 -2.51 16.11
CA PRO A 51 -7.26 -2.50 14.70
C PRO A 51 -5.74 -2.27 14.55
N PRO A 52 -5.07 -2.98 13.62
CA PRO A 52 -3.67 -2.72 13.34
C PRO A 52 -3.52 -1.29 12.82
N THR A 53 -2.47 -0.59 13.22
CA THR A 53 -2.16 0.78 12.75
C THR A 53 -1.06 0.79 11.69
N THR A 54 -0.25 -0.27 11.63
CA THR A 54 0.93 -0.36 10.76
C THR A 54 1.03 -1.74 10.11
N GLY A 55 1.65 -1.81 8.94
CA GLY A 55 1.97 -3.06 8.24
C GLY A 55 1.00 -3.39 7.11
N THR A 56 0.86 -4.68 6.81
CA THR A 56 -0.01 -5.22 5.77
C THR A 56 -0.95 -6.27 6.35
N TYR A 57 -2.15 -6.40 5.79
CA TYR A 57 -3.11 -7.46 6.13
C TYR A 57 -3.48 -8.26 4.88
N SER A 58 -3.75 -9.55 5.05
CA SER A 58 -4.19 -10.41 3.94
C SER A 58 -5.70 -10.26 3.74
N ASN A 59 -6.12 -9.92 2.53
CA ASN A 59 -7.51 -9.89 2.12
C ASN A 59 -7.64 -10.53 0.73
N PHE A 60 -8.46 -11.58 0.64
CA PHE A 60 -8.66 -12.40 -0.57
C PHE A 60 -7.36 -12.87 -1.25
N GLY A 61 -6.37 -13.29 -0.45
CA GLY A 61 -5.08 -13.78 -0.95
C GLY A 61 -4.13 -12.68 -1.44
N ARG A 62 -4.47 -11.40 -1.25
CA ARG A 62 -3.58 -10.26 -1.49
C ARG A 62 -3.20 -9.58 -0.19
N GLN A 63 -1.97 -9.09 -0.11
CA GLN A 63 -1.56 -8.23 0.99
C GLN A 63 -1.96 -6.78 0.69
N TRP A 64 -2.65 -6.15 1.62
CA TRP A 64 -3.09 -4.76 1.56
C TRP A 64 -2.41 -3.96 2.65
N PRO A 65 -1.92 -2.74 2.38
CA PRO A 65 -1.38 -1.87 3.42
C PRO A 65 -2.50 -1.42 4.36
N VAL A 66 -2.19 -1.39 5.66
CA VAL A 66 -3.14 -0.90 6.69
C VAL A 66 -3.40 0.61 6.52
N VAL A 67 -2.36 1.36 6.18
CA VAL A 67 -2.46 2.79 5.87
C VAL A 67 -2.52 2.92 4.36
N ASP A 68 -3.66 3.41 3.85
CA ASP A 68 -3.83 3.68 2.44
C ASP A 68 -2.94 4.87 2.04
N ARG A 69 -1.81 4.56 1.40
CA ARG A 69 -0.90 5.54 0.83
C ARG A 69 -0.72 5.21 -0.64
N LEU A 70 -0.81 6.23 -1.48
CA LEU A 70 -0.41 6.11 -2.87
C LEU A 70 1.10 5.83 -2.91
N PRO A 71 1.53 4.71 -3.50
CA PRO A 71 2.95 4.41 -3.63
C PRO A 71 3.63 5.45 -4.53
N THR A 72 4.90 5.74 -4.25
CA THR A 72 5.66 6.71 -5.06
C THR A 72 6.03 6.11 -6.42
N LEU A 73 6.34 6.96 -7.41
CA LEU A 73 6.81 6.49 -8.72
C LEU A 73 8.06 5.60 -8.59
N ALA A 74 8.96 5.94 -7.67
CA ALA A 74 10.14 5.14 -7.35
C ALA A 74 9.78 3.74 -6.82
N GLU A 75 8.80 3.65 -5.91
CA GLU A 75 8.30 2.36 -5.39
C GLU A 75 7.64 1.51 -6.49
N GLN A 76 7.08 2.14 -7.51
CA GLN A 76 6.50 1.48 -8.68
C GLN A 76 7.51 1.19 -9.80
N ASN A 77 8.80 1.50 -9.62
CA ASN A 77 9.82 1.41 -10.67
C ASN A 77 9.49 2.23 -11.93
N ILE A 78 8.75 3.34 -11.77
CA ILE A 78 8.43 4.27 -12.85
C ILE A 78 9.48 5.39 -12.87
N PRO A 79 10.13 5.67 -14.01
CA PRO A 79 11.11 6.74 -14.10
C PRO A 79 10.42 8.09 -13.88
N GLN A 80 10.96 8.86 -12.95
CA GLN A 80 10.47 10.17 -12.63
C GLN A 80 11.05 11.22 -13.60
N LEU A 81 10.17 11.90 -14.34
CA LEU A 81 10.56 12.89 -15.36
C LEU A 81 10.92 14.26 -14.79
N TYR A 82 10.34 14.63 -13.64
CA TYR A 82 10.50 15.94 -13.02
C TYR A 82 10.85 15.79 -11.54
N PRO A 83 11.69 16.66 -10.96
CA PRO A 83 12.11 16.55 -9.58
C PRO A 83 10.93 16.60 -8.58
N GLU A 84 11.05 15.89 -7.46
CA GLU A 84 10.12 16.03 -6.33
C GLU A 84 10.36 17.38 -5.63
N GLY A 85 9.31 18.20 -5.50
CA GLY A 85 9.38 19.45 -4.72
C GLY A 85 8.63 20.63 -5.33
N PRO A 86 8.78 21.83 -4.73
CA PRO A 86 8.17 23.05 -5.24
C PRO A 86 8.84 23.46 -6.56
N ILE A 87 8.09 23.36 -7.66
CA ILE A 87 8.52 23.78 -8.99
C ILE A 87 8.16 25.25 -9.18
N ASP A 88 9.15 26.07 -9.56
CA ASP A 88 8.89 27.43 -10.04
C ASP A 88 8.29 27.37 -11.46
N ARG A 89 6.96 27.36 -11.48
CA ARG A 89 6.17 27.25 -12.72
C ARG A 89 6.45 28.39 -13.71
N ILE A 90 6.81 29.58 -13.22
CA ILE A 90 7.05 30.74 -14.10
C ILE A 90 8.38 30.56 -14.82
N ALA A 91 9.42 30.12 -14.11
CA ALA A 91 10.72 29.83 -14.71
C ALA A 91 10.62 28.68 -15.73
N GLU A 92 9.95 27.58 -15.38
CA GLU A 92 9.78 26.43 -16.28
C GLU A 92 8.94 26.77 -17.52
N LEU A 93 7.88 27.57 -17.38
CA LEU A 93 7.07 27.99 -18.52
C LEU A 93 7.86 28.91 -19.48
N LYS A 94 8.73 29.79 -18.95
CA LYS A 94 9.62 30.60 -19.77
C LYS A 94 10.64 29.73 -20.52
N LYS A 95 11.25 28.75 -19.84
CA LYS A 95 12.16 27.78 -20.48
C LYS A 95 11.46 27.02 -21.61
N LEU A 96 10.25 26.53 -21.37
CA LEU A 96 9.47 25.80 -22.36
C LEU A 96 9.11 26.69 -23.56
N ASN A 97 8.73 27.94 -23.33
CA ASN A 97 8.45 28.89 -24.41
C ASN A 97 9.70 29.15 -25.28
N HIS A 98 10.86 29.38 -24.64
CA HIS A 98 12.12 29.57 -25.35
C HIS A 98 12.51 28.32 -26.16
N SER A 99 12.34 27.13 -25.60
CA SER A 99 12.59 25.85 -26.29
C SER A 99 11.69 25.69 -27.51
N LEU A 100 10.40 25.97 -27.36
CA LEU A 100 9.41 25.88 -28.44
C LEU A 100 9.73 26.85 -29.58
N LEU A 101 10.09 28.10 -29.26
CA LEU A 101 10.48 29.09 -30.27
C LEU A 101 11.77 28.69 -30.99
N PHE A 102 12.74 28.12 -30.27
CA PHE A 102 13.99 27.66 -30.86
C PHE A 102 13.75 26.47 -31.80
N GLU A 103 12.98 25.46 -31.37
CA GLU A 103 12.60 24.33 -32.22
C GLU A 103 11.81 24.78 -33.46
N PHE A 104 10.90 25.74 -33.32
CA PHE A 104 10.18 26.30 -34.46
C PHE A 104 11.12 26.98 -35.46
N LEU A 105 12.06 27.79 -34.98
CA LEU A 105 13.04 28.46 -35.85
C LEU A 105 13.97 27.46 -36.53
N ASP A 106 14.40 26.43 -35.81
CA ASP A 106 15.24 25.37 -36.39
C ASP A 106 14.46 24.59 -37.46
N LEU A 107 13.20 24.26 -37.20
CA LEU A 107 12.30 23.66 -38.19
C LEU A 107 12.17 24.54 -39.44
N VAL A 108 11.93 25.84 -39.29
CA VAL A 108 11.86 26.79 -40.42
C VAL A 108 13.18 26.81 -41.19
N ASN A 109 14.32 26.79 -40.50
CA ASN A 109 15.64 26.75 -41.12
C ASN A 109 15.88 25.46 -41.92
N VAL A 110 15.45 24.31 -41.38
CA VAL A 110 15.48 23.03 -42.10
C VAL A 110 14.61 23.10 -43.35
N LEU A 111 13.37 23.60 -43.23
CA LEU A 111 12.44 23.73 -44.37
C LEU A 111 12.97 24.63 -45.49
N ILE A 112 13.75 25.66 -45.15
CA ILE A 112 14.39 26.55 -46.14
C ILE A 112 15.53 25.84 -46.88
N LYS A 113 16.31 24.99 -46.20
CA LYS A 113 17.49 24.34 -46.78
C LYS A 113 17.16 23.07 -47.54
N ASP A 114 16.35 22.20 -46.95
CA ASP A 114 15.87 20.96 -47.56
C ASP A 114 14.54 20.53 -46.91
N PRO A 115 13.41 20.73 -47.59
CA PRO A 115 12.09 20.42 -47.03
C PRO A 115 11.86 18.92 -46.80
N SER A 116 12.68 18.03 -47.39
CA SER A 116 12.52 16.57 -47.30
C SER A 116 13.04 15.96 -45.99
N LEU A 117 13.85 16.70 -45.22
CA LEU A 117 14.45 16.22 -43.96
C LEU A 117 13.52 16.33 -42.73
N SER A 118 12.37 17.00 -42.85
CA SER A 118 11.46 17.32 -41.74
C SER A 118 10.71 16.11 -41.13
N ILE A 119 10.92 14.89 -41.63
CA ILE A 119 10.14 13.69 -41.30
C ILE A 119 10.91 12.57 -40.57
N SER A 120 12.14 12.82 -40.10
CA SER A 120 12.91 11.79 -39.37
C SER A 120 13.27 12.25 -37.96
N THR A 121 12.35 12.08 -37.01
CA THR A 121 12.70 11.94 -35.59
C THR A 121 11.71 10.96 -34.96
N THR A 122 12.06 9.68 -35.08
CA THR A 122 11.43 8.55 -34.37
C THR A 122 12.32 8.14 -33.22
#